data_AF-A0A8B7DTA4-F1
#
_entry.id   AF-A0A8B7DTA4-F1
#
_cell.length_a   1.000
_cell.length_b   1.000
_cell.length_c   1.000
_cell.angle_alpha   90.00
_cell.angle_beta   90.00
_cell.angle_gamma   90.00
#
_symmetry.space_group_name_H-M   'P 1'
#
loop_
_entity.id
_entity.type
_entity.pdbx_description
1 polymer ?
#
loop_
_entity_poly.entity_id
_entity_poly.type
_entity_poly.pdbx_seq_one_letter_code
_entity_poly.pdbx_strand_id
1 'polypeptide(L)'
;SCEKHPVFKYLIDQCNAAYSYNVEETDDYKAGWLPPLNQTERFRRRKGKRKAIWKGFEDPWLYQSSSILNNPFPFTGKFAVYYGSSYSVNIGPKKNFANRILIDMKKNFWVDRYTRALFTEMNLYNANTNMMLIVTYLHEILPIGGWNFYSNIQSLRLYRYNGGLGQITILFDLVFCVIAFVQLYKIFKAVRQKSFATYIFNVWNSFHVIVTISSIIAIIVQVGRMFAVKSAVALYLQDPE
;
A
#
# COMPACT_ATOMS: atom_id res chain seq x y z
N SER A 1 -16.55 -5.62 -17.77
CA SER A 1 -17.08 -6.21 -19.02
C SER A 1 -17.31 -7.71 -18.84
N CYS A 2 -18.42 -8.27 -19.34
CA CYS A 2 -18.57 -9.71 -19.54
C CYS A 2 -19.45 -10.02 -20.75
N GLU A 3 -19.22 -11.19 -21.34
CA GLU A 3 -20.01 -11.68 -22.46
C GLU A 3 -21.34 -12.25 -21.95
N LYS A 4 -22.44 -11.71 -22.46
CA LYS A 4 -23.79 -12.20 -22.14
C LYS A 4 -24.09 -13.40 -23.01
N HIS A 5 -24.64 -14.46 -22.42
CA HIS A 5 -25.11 -15.60 -23.20
C HIS A 5 -26.17 -15.14 -24.24
N PRO A 6 -26.16 -15.67 -25.48
CA PRO A 6 -27.01 -15.17 -26.57
C PRO A 6 -28.51 -15.08 -26.23
N VAL A 7 -29.01 -16.03 -25.44
CA VAL A 7 -30.41 -16.08 -24.96
C VAL A 7 -30.77 -14.86 -24.09
N PHE A 8 -29.83 -14.37 -23.27
CA PHE A 8 -30.07 -13.26 -22.34
C PHE A 8 -29.66 -11.90 -22.90
N LYS A 9 -29.21 -11.83 -24.16
CA LYS A 9 -28.66 -10.62 -24.77
C LYS A 9 -29.62 -9.42 -24.70
N TYR A 10 -30.92 -9.68 -24.86
CA TYR A 10 -31.99 -8.69 -24.87
C TYR A 10 -32.73 -8.56 -23.52
N LEU A 11 -32.51 -9.51 -22.59
CA LEU A 11 -33.17 -9.51 -21.28
C LEU A 11 -32.31 -8.81 -20.20
N ILE A 12 -30.99 -8.88 -20.35
CA ILE A 12 -30.04 -8.29 -19.40
C ILE A 12 -29.31 -7.17 -20.13
N ASP A 13 -29.51 -5.92 -19.72
CA ASP A 13 -28.83 -4.78 -20.35
C ASP A 13 -27.34 -4.78 -20.03
N GLN A 14 -26.99 -5.01 -18.76
CA GLN A 14 -25.64 -4.81 -18.24
C GLN A 14 -25.09 -6.07 -17.55
N CYS A 15 -23.83 -6.38 -17.81
CA CYS A 15 -23.13 -7.53 -17.24
C CYS A 15 -21.92 -7.07 -16.41
N ASN A 16 -21.87 -7.54 -15.15
CA ASN A 16 -20.83 -7.21 -14.18
C ASN A 16 -19.95 -8.43 -13.93
N ALA A 17 -18.69 -8.39 -14.36
CA ALA A 17 -17.72 -9.46 -14.11
C ALA A 17 -17.00 -9.28 -12.77
N ALA A 18 -16.35 -10.34 -12.32
CA ALA A 18 -15.33 -10.27 -11.27
C ALA A 18 -14.19 -9.34 -11.71
N TYR A 19 -13.46 -8.81 -10.72
CA TYR A 19 -12.32 -7.95 -10.99
C TYR A 19 -11.22 -8.72 -11.73
N SER A 20 -10.57 -8.05 -12.68
CA SER A 20 -9.35 -8.50 -13.34
C SER A 20 -8.58 -7.28 -13.81
N TYR A 21 -7.26 -7.30 -13.61
CA TYR A 21 -6.36 -6.19 -13.93
C TYR A 21 -6.45 -5.73 -15.40
N ASN A 22 -6.62 -6.68 -16.32
CA ASN A 22 -6.64 -6.39 -17.77
C ASN A 22 -7.89 -5.64 -18.25
N VAL A 23 -8.94 -5.57 -17.41
CA VAL A 23 -10.23 -4.97 -17.74
C VAL A 23 -10.61 -3.90 -16.71
N GLU A 24 -9.62 -3.34 -16.02
CA GLU A 24 -9.79 -2.21 -15.13
C GLU A 24 -10.22 -0.96 -15.89
N GLU A 25 -11.02 -0.13 -15.21
CA GLU A 25 -11.46 1.14 -15.75
C GLU A 25 -10.40 2.22 -15.50
N THR A 26 -9.94 2.87 -16.58
CA THR A 26 -8.77 3.80 -16.53
C THR A 26 -9.06 5.21 -17.04
N ASP A 27 -10.32 5.49 -17.35
CA ASP A 27 -10.77 6.78 -17.88
C ASP A 27 -10.96 7.85 -16.79
N ASP A 28 -10.91 9.13 -17.19
CA ASP A 28 -11.21 10.24 -16.27
C ASP A 28 -12.67 10.66 -16.39
N TYR A 29 -13.40 10.66 -15.29
CA TYR A 29 -14.84 10.89 -15.26
C TYR A 29 -15.24 12.26 -14.72
N LYS A 30 -16.48 12.65 -15.06
CA LYS A 30 -17.22 13.70 -14.35
C LYS A 30 -17.89 13.09 -13.11
N ALA A 31 -18.31 13.95 -12.18
CA ALA A 31 -18.98 13.50 -10.97
C ALA A 31 -20.23 12.67 -11.32
N GLY A 32 -20.39 11.52 -10.67
CA GLY A 32 -21.45 10.55 -10.98
C GLY A 32 -21.10 9.55 -12.07
N TRP A 33 -19.80 9.25 -12.28
CA TRP A 33 -19.34 8.35 -13.34
C TRP A 33 -19.83 8.75 -14.74
N LEU A 34 -20.00 10.07 -14.94
CA LEU A 34 -20.46 10.63 -16.20
C LEU A 34 -19.31 10.67 -17.23
N PRO A 35 -19.62 10.47 -18.52
CA PRO A 35 -18.64 10.25 -19.58
C PRO A 35 -17.56 11.34 -19.69
N PRO A 36 -16.41 10.99 -20.30
CA PRO A 36 -15.13 11.61 -20.01
C PRO A 36 -15.02 13.09 -20.41
N LEU A 37 -14.14 13.78 -19.70
CA LEU A 37 -13.79 15.18 -19.92
C LEU A 37 -13.08 15.34 -21.27
N ASN A 38 -13.43 16.39 -22.03
CA ASN A 38 -12.61 16.81 -23.18
C ASN A 38 -11.17 17.10 -22.74
N GLN A 39 -10.17 16.94 -23.61
CA GLN A 39 -8.74 17.13 -23.25
C GLN A 39 -8.47 18.46 -22.52
N THR A 40 -9.11 19.54 -22.95
CA THR A 40 -9.03 20.87 -22.33
C THR A 40 -9.65 20.92 -20.93
N GLU A 41 -10.76 20.20 -20.70
CA GLU A 41 -11.38 20.07 -19.38
C GLU A 41 -10.54 19.21 -18.43
N ARG A 42 -9.92 18.13 -18.95
CA ARG A 42 -9.00 17.25 -18.21
C ARG A 42 -7.80 18.03 -17.67
N PHE A 43 -7.14 18.81 -18.54
CA PHE A 43 -6.02 19.67 -18.14
C PHE A 43 -6.43 20.71 -17.09
N ARG A 44 -7.61 21.33 -17.25
CA ARG A 44 -8.13 22.31 -16.27
C ARG A 44 -8.46 21.68 -14.92
N ARG A 45 -8.96 20.45 -14.89
CA ARG A 45 -9.27 19.74 -13.63
C ARG A 45 -8.01 19.31 -12.89
N ARG A 46 -7.02 18.75 -13.59
CA ARG A 46 -5.73 18.36 -13.00
C ARG A 46 -4.94 19.56 -12.45
N LYS A 47 -5.11 20.75 -13.04
CA LYS A 47 -4.57 22.00 -12.49
C LYS A 47 -5.25 22.51 -11.20
N GLY A 48 -6.32 21.84 -10.75
CA GLY A 48 -7.05 22.19 -9.53
C GLY A 48 -7.91 23.44 -9.68
N LYS A 49 -9.24 23.32 -9.50
CA LYS A 49 -10.12 24.50 -9.44
C LYS A 49 -10.15 25.08 -8.03
N ARG A 50 -9.99 26.41 -7.91
CA ARG A 50 -10.10 27.16 -6.64
C ARG A 50 -11.45 27.02 -5.90
N LYS A 51 -12.50 26.48 -6.54
CA LYS A 51 -13.86 26.31 -6.02
C LYS A 51 -14.32 24.86 -5.89
N ALA A 52 -13.47 23.86 -6.19
CA ALA A 52 -13.85 22.46 -6.02
C ALA A 52 -13.94 22.10 -4.52
N ILE A 53 -14.77 21.11 -4.18
CA ILE A 53 -14.89 20.65 -2.78
C ILE A 53 -13.54 20.06 -2.33
N TRP A 54 -12.84 19.33 -3.20
CA TRP A 54 -11.50 18.76 -2.98
C TRP A 54 -10.35 19.74 -3.30
N LYS A 55 -10.54 21.05 -3.06
CA LYS A 55 -9.47 22.02 -3.32
C LYS A 55 -8.24 21.72 -2.45
N GLY A 56 -7.09 21.51 -3.09
CA GLY A 56 -5.84 21.15 -2.43
C GLY A 56 -5.62 19.63 -2.32
N PHE A 57 -6.59 18.84 -2.77
CA PHE A 57 -6.52 17.37 -2.83
C PHE A 57 -6.73 16.88 -4.26
N GLU A 58 -6.45 15.59 -4.47
CA GLU A 58 -6.70 14.92 -5.73
C GLU A 58 -8.21 14.85 -6.03
N ASP A 59 -8.56 14.89 -7.31
CA ASP A 59 -9.96 14.80 -7.74
C ASP A 59 -10.39 13.32 -7.77
N PRO A 60 -11.39 12.91 -6.97
CA PRO A 60 -11.79 11.51 -6.83
C PRO A 60 -12.38 10.89 -8.10
N TRP A 61 -12.62 11.67 -9.14
CA TRP A 61 -13.17 11.18 -10.41
C TRP A 61 -12.09 10.99 -11.49
N LEU A 62 -10.83 11.32 -11.18
CA LEU A 62 -9.71 11.15 -12.10
C LEU A 62 -8.96 9.86 -11.76
N TYR A 63 -8.62 9.08 -12.78
CA TYR A 63 -7.87 7.86 -12.61
C TYR A 63 -6.43 8.15 -12.20
N GLN A 64 -5.94 7.44 -11.19
CA GLN A 64 -4.58 7.51 -10.69
C GLN A 64 -3.88 6.19 -10.98
N SER A 65 -2.86 6.25 -11.83
CA SER A 65 -2.03 5.08 -12.12
C SER A 65 -1.10 4.76 -10.96
N SER A 66 -0.63 3.50 -10.91
CA SER A 66 0.35 3.03 -9.94
C SER A 66 1.57 3.96 -9.81
N SER A 67 2.06 4.52 -10.92
CA SER A 67 3.17 5.47 -10.92
C SER A 67 2.89 6.78 -10.19
N ILE A 68 1.64 7.28 -10.22
CA ILE A 68 1.22 8.50 -9.51
C ILE A 68 1.12 8.20 -8.01
N LEU A 69 0.67 6.99 -7.66
CA LEU A 69 0.50 6.51 -6.29
C LEU A 69 1.80 5.93 -5.67
N ASN A 70 2.97 6.29 -6.20
CA ASN A 70 4.28 5.81 -5.74
C ASN A 70 4.49 4.29 -5.80
N ASN A 71 3.87 3.63 -6.78
CA ASN A 71 3.96 2.19 -7.06
C ASN A 71 3.72 1.32 -5.82
N PRO A 72 2.50 1.37 -5.24
CA PRO A 72 2.22 0.60 -4.04
C PRO A 72 2.19 -0.90 -4.37
N PHE A 73 2.53 -1.73 -3.39
CA PHE A 73 2.51 -3.18 -3.56
C PHE A 73 1.07 -3.68 -3.76
N PRO A 74 0.86 -4.72 -4.58
CA PRO A 74 -0.46 -5.31 -4.75
C PRO A 74 -1.03 -5.81 -3.42
N PHE A 75 -2.32 -5.56 -3.20
CA PHE A 75 -3.02 -5.98 -2.00
C PHE A 75 -3.85 -7.23 -2.29
N THR A 76 -3.54 -8.32 -1.60
CA THR A 76 -4.28 -9.58 -1.73
C THR A 76 -5.53 -9.55 -0.85
N GLY A 77 -6.69 -9.42 -1.48
CA GLY A 77 -8.00 -9.59 -0.86
C GLY A 77 -8.44 -11.06 -0.80
N LYS A 78 -9.68 -11.31 -0.41
CA LYS A 78 -10.24 -12.66 -0.36
C LYS A 78 -10.65 -13.16 -1.74
N PHE A 79 -11.11 -12.26 -2.61
CA PHE A 79 -11.66 -12.61 -3.92
C PHE A 79 -10.74 -12.20 -5.08
N ALA A 80 -9.87 -11.22 -4.88
CA ALA A 80 -8.95 -10.75 -5.91
C ALA A 80 -7.67 -10.15 -5.33
N VAL A 81 -6.67 -9.94 -6.20
CA VAL A 81 -5.47 -9.17 -5.90
C VAL A 81 -5.62 -7.80 -6.56
N TYR A 82 -5.60 -6.73 -5.78
CA TYR A 82 -5.79 -5.37 -6.25
C TYR A 82 -4.44 -4.69 -6.48
N TYR A 83 -4.25 -4.14 -7.68
CA TYR A 83 -3.03 -3.42 -8.03
C TYR A 83 -3.14 -1.94 -7.66
N GLY A 84 -2.00 -1.26 -7.61
CA GLY A 84 -1.85 0.10 -7.09
C GLY A 84 -2.51 1.25 -7.87
N SER A 85 -3.53 0.97 -8.67
CA SER A 85 -4.33 1.94 -9.42
C SER A 85 -5.62 2.26 -8.67
N SER A 86 -6.07 3.51 -8.69
CA SER A 86 -7.34 3.84 -8.03
C SER A 86 -7.96 5.14 -8.52
N TYR A 87 -9.21 5.31 -8.15
CA TYR A 87 -9.83 6.61 -7.96
C TYR A 87 -9.76 6.88 -6.45
N SER A 88 -9.07 7.94 -6.02
CA SER A 88 -8.85 8.20 -4.60
C SER A 88 -8.95 9.69 -4.27
N VAL A 89 -9.19 10.00 -3.00
CA VAL A 89 -9.17 11.36 -2.47
C VAL A 89 -8.80 11.35 -1.00
N ASN A 90 -7.94 12.28 -0.60
CA ASN A 90 -7.66 12.54 0.80
C ASN A 90 -8.78 13.38 1.41
N ILE A 91 -9.30 12.93 2.55
CA ILE A 91 -10.44 13.53 3.23
C ILE A 91 -10.00 14.69 4.14
N GLY A 92 -8.70 14.74 4.48
CA GLY A 92 -8.05 15.78 5.27
C GLY A 92 -8.40 15.77 6.76
N PRO A 93 -7.71 16.57 7.60
CA PRO A 93 -7.85 16.51 9.06
C PRO A 93 -9.11 17.19 9.62
N LYS A 94 -9.72 18.11 8.86
CA LYS A 94 -10.86 18.92 9.33
C LYS A 94 -12.17 18.18 9.15
N LYS A 95 -12.81 17.76 10.25
CA LYS A 95 -14.11 17.05 10.28
C LYS A 95 -15.19 17.68 9.38
N ASN A 96 -15.35 19.01 9.41
CA ASN A 96 -16.38 19.69 8.61
C ASN A 96 -16.11 19.57 7.10
N PHE A 97 -14.84 19.59 6.69
CA PHE A 97 -14.43 19.44 5.31
C PHE A 97 -14.55 17.99 4.86
N ALA A 98 -14.06 17.07 5.69
CA ALA A 98 -14.22 15.63 5.53
C ALA A 98 -15.67 15.22 5.27
N ASN A 99 -16.59 15.69 6.13
CA ASN A 99 -18.02 15.42 5.98
C ASN A 99 -18.58 15.96 4.67
N ARG A 100 -18.13 17.12 4.19
CA ARG A 100 -18.60 17.67 2.91
C ARG A 100 -18.16 16.81 1.73
N ILE A 101 -16.92 16.33 1.73
CA ILE A 101 -16.42 15.40 0.70
C ILE A 101 -17.26 14.12 0.71
N LEU A 102 -17.42 13.49 1.88
CA LEU A 102 -18.16 12.23 2.00
C LEU A 102 -19.63 12.37 1.58
N ILE A 103 -20.30 13.47 1.95
CA ILE A 103 -21.68 13.74 1.54
C ILE A 103 -21.77 13.93 0.02
N ASP A 104 -20.84 14.65 -0.60
CA ASP A 104 -20.81 14.84 -2.05
C ASP A 104 -20.57 13.52 -2.80
N MET A 105 -19.60 12.73 -2.35
CA MET A 105 -19.31 11.40 -2.91
C MET A 105 -20.52 10.47 -2.80
N LYS A 106 -21.21 10.47 -1.66
CA LYS A 106 -22.44 9.69 -1.47
C LYS A 106 -23.55 10.17 -2.39
N LYS A 107 -23.76 11.49 -2.51
CA LYS A 107 -24.81 12.08 -3.36
C LYS A 107 -24.59 11.76 -4.84
N ASN A 108 -23.33 11.68 -5.26
CA ASN A 108 -22.94 11.39 -6.63
C ASN A 108 -22.66 9.89 -6.88
N PHE A 109 -23.03 8.98 -5.97
CA PHE A 109 -22.83 7.53 -6.14
C PHE A 109 -21.39 7.13 -6.50
N TRP A 110 -20.41 7.72 -5.81
CA TRP A 110 -19.00 7.41 -6.07
C TRP A 110 -18.70 5.91 -5.88
N VAL A 111 -19.33 5.26 -4.91
CA VAL A 111 -19.37 3.79 -4.84
C VAL A 111 -20.65 3.31 -5.53
N ASP A 112 -20.49 2.43 -6.52
CA ASP A 112 -21.57 1.92 -7.35
C ASP A 112 -21.48 0.39 -7.57
N ARG A 113 -22.34 -0.15 -8.44
CA ARG A 113 -22.37 -1.60 -8.79
C ARG A 113 -21.09 -2.10 -9.49
N TYR A 114 -20.29 -1.20 -10.06
CA TYR A 114 -19.07 -1.54 -10.81
C TYR A 114 -17.83 -1.52 -9.91
N THR A 115 -17.93 -0.86 -8.75
CA THR A 115 -16.89 -0.87 -7.73
C THR A 115 -16.61 -2.31 -7.27
N ARG A 116 -15.33 -2.67 -7.17
CA ARG A 116 -14.89 -4.03 -6.78
C ARG A 116 -14.17 -4.08 -5.45
N ALA A 117 -13.44 -3.03 -5.13
CA ALA A 117 -12.83 -2.82 -3.84
C ALA A 117 -12.95 -1.36 -3.44
N LEU A 118 -13.22 -1.13 -2.16
CA LEU A 118 -13.09 0.16 -1.52
C LEU A 118 -12.05 0.03 -0.40
N PHE A 119 -10.97 0.79 -0.54
CA PHE A 119 -9.93 0.91 0.46
C PHE A 119 -10.19 2.12 1.36
N THR A 120 -9.96 1.96 2.64
CA THR A 120 -9.86 3.07 3.60
C THR A 120 -8.58 2.89 4.38
N GLU A 121 -7.63 3.79 4.15
CA GLU A 121 -6.31 3.74 4.74
C GLU A 121 -6.14 4.90 5.72
N MET A 122 -5.64 4.60 6.91
CA MET A 122 -5.33 5.60 7.92
C MET A 122 -4.10 5.20 8.72
N ASN A 123 -3.30 6.21 9.05
CA ASN A 123 -2.11 6.07 9.87
C ASN A 123 -2.31 6.84 11.18
N LEU A 124 -2.19 6.15 12.31
CA LEU A 124 -2.40 6.72 13.63
C LEU A 124 -1.12 6.62 14.44
N TYR A 125 -0.61 7.73 14.98
CA TYR A 125 0.59 7.75 15.80
C TYR A 125 0.26 8.10 17.26
N ASN A 126 0.71 7.25 18.19
CA ASN A 126 0.64 7.50 19.62
C ASN A 126 2.00 7.94 20.14
N ALA A 127 2.13 9.21 20.51
CA ALA A 127 3.38 9.79 21.00
C ALA A 127 3.83 9.23 22.35
N ASN A 128 2.90 8.80 23.21
CA ASN A 128 3.22 8.30 24.56
C ASN A 128 3.91 6.92 24.49
N THR A 129 3.46 6.05 23.57
CA THR A 129 4.03 4.71 23.40
C THR A 129 5.02 4.62 22.23
N ASN A 130 5.09 5.67 21.39
CA ASN A 130 5.85 5.71 20.15
C ASN A 130 5.47 4.54 19.23
N MET A 131 4.16 4.29 19.13
CA MET A 131 3.58 3.27 18.25
C MET A 131 2.79 3.95 17.14
N MET A 132 3.02 3.51 15.92
CA MET A 132 2.26 3.85 14.74
C MET A 132 1.39 2.65 14.35
N LEU A 133 0.11 2.90 14.14
CA LEU A 133 -0.84 1.94 13.60
C LEU A 133 -1.09 2.29 12.13
N ILE A 134 -0.85 1.32 11.26
CA ILE A 134 -1.26 1.37 9.86
C ILE A 134 -2.55 0.55 9.78
N VAL A 135 -3.65 1.21 9.45
CA VAL A 135 -4.97 0.60 9.39
C VAL A 135 -5.44 0.64 7.94
N THR A 136 -5.68 -0.55 7.37
CA THR A 136 -6.24 -0.72 6.03
C THR A 136 -7.55 -1.49 6.16
N TYR A 137 -8.66 -0.85 5.82
CA TYR A 137 -9.94 -1.51 5.62
C TYR A 137 -10.16 -1.76 4.13
N LEU A 138 -10.46 -3.00 3.78
CA LEU A 138 -10.85 -3.41 2.44
C LEU A 138 -12.28 -3.89 2.46
N HIS A 139 -13.11 -3.27 1.62
CA HIS A 139 -14.47 -3.70 1.34
C HIS A 139 -14.52 -4.25 -0.08
N GLU A 140 -14.61 -5.56 -0.25
CA GLU A 140 -14.76 -6.19 -1.56
C GLU A 140 -16.24 -6.30 -1.90
N ILE A 141 -16.63 -5.75 -3.05
CA ILE A 141 -18.00 -5.78 -3.55
C ILE A 141 -18.05 -6.82 -4.66
N LEU A 142 -18.76 -7.92 -4.38
CA LEU A 142 -18.88 -9.03 -5.31
C LEU A 142 -19.81 -8.65 -6.48
N PRO A 143 -19.59 -9.22 -7.68
CA PRO A 143 -20.46 -8.99 -8.83
C PRO A 143 -21.93 -9.37 -8.59
N ILE A 144 -22.18 -10.30 -7.66
CA ILE A 144 -23.51 -10.79 -7.27
C ILE A 144 -24.20 -9.83 -6.27
N GLY A 145 -23.51 -8.78 -5.81
CA GLY A 145 -24.03 -7.74 -4.90
C GLY A 145 -23.69 -7.95 -3.42
N GLY A 146 -22.98 -9.03 -3.08
CA GLY A 146 -22.48 -9.27 -1.72
C GLY A 146 -21.31 -8.36 -1.35
N TRP A 147 -21.12 -8.13 -0.04
CA TRP A 147 -20.02 -7.34 0.51
C TRP A 147 -19.18 -8.23 1.42
N ASN A 148 -17.86 -8.14 1.29
CA ASN A 148 -16.90 -8.78 2.17
C ASN A 148 -16.00 -7.72 2.81
N PHE A 149 -15.88 -7.80 4.14
CA PHE A 149 -15.14 -6.84 4.94
C PHE A 149 -13.85 -7.49 5.42
N TYR A 150 -12.73 -6.81 5.22
CA TYR A 150 -11.43 -7.22 5.69
C TYR A 150 -10.73 -6.03 6.36
N SER A 151 -10.11 -6.28 7.51
CA SER A 151 -9.34 -5.29 8.25
C SER A 151 -7.93 -5.80 8.49
N ASN A 152 -6.94 -5.01 8.09
CA ASN A 152 -5.54 -5.24 8.41
C ASN A 152 -5.04 -4.08 9.28
N ILE A 153 -4.65 -4.39 10.51
CA ILE A 153 -4.15 -3.42 11.48
C ILE A 153 -2.74 -3.84 11.86
N GLN A 154 -1.75 -3.04 11.48
CA GLN A 154 -0.34 -3.31 11.74
C GLN A 154 0.21 -2.26 12.70
N SER A 155 0.80 -2.72 13.81
CA SER A 155 1.48 -1.85 14.76
C SER A 155 2.99 -1.88 14.55
N LEU A 156 3.62 -0.72 14.43
CA LEU A 156 5.07 -0.59 14.37
C LEU A 156 5.56 0.53 15.29
N ARG A 157 6.74 0.34 15.89
CA ARG A 157 7.41 1.42 16.63
C ARG A 157 8.13 2.35 15.67
N LEU A 158 7.69 3.61 15.58
CA LEU A 158 8.21 4.57 14.59
C LEU A 158 9.70 4.88 14.87
N TYR A 159 10.00 5.36 16.07
CA TYR A 159 11.38 5.62 16.50
C TYR A 159 11.93 4.43 17.32
N ARG A 160 12.64 3.50 16.68
CA ARG A 160 13.17 2.30 17.37
C ARG A 160 14.12 2.65 18.53
N TYR A 161 14.97 3.65 18.36
CA TYR A 161 16.03 3.99 19.32
C TYR A 161 15.70 5.17 20.22
N ASN A 162 14.44 5.28 20.66
CA ASN A 162 14.03 6.34 21.56
C ASN A 162 14.10 5.90 23.04
N GLY A 163 14.55 6.80 23.93
CA GLY A 163 14.67 6.57 25.37
C GLY A 163 15.74 5.56 25.80
N GLY A 164 15.76 5.20 27.09
CA GLY A 164 16.76 4.28 27.67
C GLY A 164 16.74 2.88 27.07
N LEU A 165 15.55 2.31 26.81
CA LEU A 165 15.43 1.03 26.10
C LEU A 165 15.94 1.10 24.66
N GLY A 166 15.83 2.27 24.01
CA GLY A 166 16.39 2.51 22.68
C GLY A 166 17.91 2.40 22.65
N GLN A 167 18.59 2.93 23.66
CA GLN A 167 20.06 2.83 23.78
C GLN A 167 20.52 1.38 23.97
N ILE A 168 19.81 0.61 24.80
CA ILE A 168 20.07 -0.83 24.97
C ILE A 168 19.84 -1.58 23.65
N THR A 169 18.80 -1.21 22.89
CA THR A 169 18.53 -1.79 21.57
C THR A 169 19.67 -1.54 20.59
N ILE A 170 20.27 -0.35 20.59
CA ILE A 170 21.45 -0.05 19.75
C ILE A 170 22.60 -1.01 20.09
N LEU A 171 22.89 -1.20 21.38
CA LEU A 171 23.96 -2.09 21.82
C LEU A 171 23.75 -3.53 21.31
N PHE A 172 22.52 -4.07 21.46
CA PHE A 172 22.20 -5.40 20.96
C PHE A 172 22.25 -5.50 19.43
N ASP A 173 21.78 -4.49 18.71
CA ASP A 173 21.87 -4.45 17.25
C ASP A 173 23.35 -4.42 16.79
N LEU A 174 24.25 -3.72 17.51
CA LEU A 174 25.69 -3.74 17.24
C LEU A 174 26.33 -5.10 17.51
N VAL A 175 26.01 -5.73 18.65
CA VAL A 175 26.49 -7.07 18.98
C VAL A 175 26.00 -8.08 17.94
N PHE A 176 24.74 -8.00 17.52
CA PHE A 176 24.18 -8.85 16.47
C PHE A 176 24.93 -8.67 15.14
N CYS A 177 25.23 -7.45 14.74
CA CYS A 177 26.04 -7.17 13.55
C CYS A 177 27.43 -7.81 13.66
N VAL A 178 28.14 -7.65 14.79
CA VAL A 178 29.47 -8.26 15.00
C VAL A 178 29.38 -9.78 14.89
N ILE A 179 28.38 -10.41 15.51
CA ILE A 179 28.17 -11.86 15.42
C ILE A 179 27.95 -12.27 13.97
N ALA A 180 27.08 -11.58 13.22
CA ALA A 180 26.81 -11.88 11.82
C ALA A 180 28.08 -11.77 10.96
N PHE A 181 28.91 -10.74 11.16
CA PHE A 181 30.20 -10.60 10.45
C PHE A 181 31.19 -11.71 10.80
N VAL A 182 31.29 -12.11 12.07
CA VAL A 182 32.16 -13.22 12.48
C VAL A 182 31.69 -14.54 11.84
N GLN A 183 30.38 -14.80 11.78
CA GLN A 183 29.86 -16.00 11.13
C GLN A 183 30.11 -15.98 9.61
N LEU A 184 29.91 -14.83 8.96
CA LEU A 184 30.22 -14.66 7.54
C LEU A 184 31.71 -14.94 7.26
N TYR A 185 32.61 -14.41 8.08
CA TYR A 185 34.05 -14.66 7.96
C TYR A 185 34.39 -16.15 8.13
N LYS A 186 33.79 -16.84 9.12
CA LYS A 186 33.98 -18.27 9.34
C LYS A 186 33.56 -19.10 8.12
N ILE A 187 32.41 -18.78 7.51
CA ILE A 187 31.94 -19.45 6.29
C ILE A 187 32.92 -19.20 5.14
N PHE A 188 33.34 -17.94 4.93
CA PHE A 188 34.28 -17.60 3.86
C PHE A 188 35.61 -18.35 4.00
N LYS A 189 36.15 -18.42 5.23
CA LYS A 189 37.35 -19.19 5.53
C LYS A 189 37.15 -20.69 5.27
N ALA A 190 36.02 -21.26 5.69
CA ALA A 190 35.71 -22.67 5.49
C ALA A 190 35.56 -23.04 4.00
N VAL A 191 34.90 -22.19 3.21
CA VAL A 191 34.75 -22.34 1.75
C VAL A 191 36.08 -22.15 1.00
N ARG A 192 37.01 -21.37 1.55
CA ARG A 192 38.35 -21.26 0.96
C ARG A 192 39.20 -22.51 1.20
N GLN A 193 38.97 -23.21 2.31
CA GLN A 193 39.69 -24.45 2.66
C GLN A 193 39.06 -25.71 2.08
N LYS A 194 37.73 -25.72 1.90
CA LYS A 194 36.95 -26.82 1.33
C LYS A 194 36.13 -26.29 0.15
N SER A 195 36.12 -26.99 -0.98
CA SER A 195 35.26 -26.63 -2.12
C SER A 195 33.82 -26.30 -1.68
N PHE A 196 33.25 -25.22 -2.22
CA PHE A 196 31.92 -24.69 -1.86
C PHE A 196 30.83 -25.76 -1.90
N ALA A 197 30.85 -26.61 -2.92
CA ALA A 197 29.88 -27.70 -3.08
C ALA A 197 29.94 -28.67 -1.89
N THR A 198 31.14 -29.16 -1.55
CA THR A 198 31.34 -30.10 -0.44
C THR A 198 30.94 -29.49 0.91
N TYR A 199 31.11 -28.17 1.08
CA TYR A 199 30.69 -27.48 2.28
C TYR A 199 29.16 -27.43 2.41
N ILE A 200 28.44 -27.08 1.34
CA ILE A 200 26.96 -26.95 1.35
C ILE A 200 26.24 -28.29 1.43
N PHE A 201 26.78 -29.37 0.87
CA PHE A 201 26.12 -30.69 0.93
C PHE A 201 26.06 -31.28 2.35
N ASN A 202 26.84 -30.77 3.30
CA ASN A 202 26.69 -31.13 4.70
C ASN A 202 25.53 -30.33 5.32
N VAL A 203 24.49 -31.04 5.77
CA VAL A 203 23.27 -30.49 6.37
C VAL A 203 23.54 -29.41 7.42
N TRP A 204 24.51 -29.64 8.32
CA TRP A 204 24.84 -28.68 9.39
C TRP A 204 25.41 -27.38 8.84
N ASN A 205 26.29 -27.49 7.86
CA ASN A 205 26.87 -26.33 7.18
C ASN A 205 25.81 -25.58 6.36
N SER A 206 24.87 -26.30 5.73
CA SER A 206 23.74 -25.67 5.03
C SER A 206 22.91 -24.80 5.98
N PHE A 207 22.58 -25.31 7.18
CA PHE A 207 21.88 -24.52 8.20
C PHE A 207 22.67 -23.29 8.62
N HIS A 208 23.99 -23.42 8.86
CA HIS A 208 24.84 -22.28 9.19
C HIS A 208 24.86 -21.21 8.09
N VAL A 209 24.89 -21.62 6.83
CA VAL A 209 24.82 -20.71 5.68
C VAL A 209 23.47 -20.00 5.64
N ILE A 210 22.36 -20.73 5.76
CA ILE A 210 21.00 -20.15 5.74
C ILE A 210 20.84 -19.11 6.85
N VAL A 211 21.20 -19.44 8.09
CA VAL A 211 21.10 -18.52 9.23
C VAL A 211 21.94 -17.27 9.01
N THR A 212 23.15 -17.41 8.45
CA THR A 212 24.04 -16.27 8.19
C THR A 212 23.47 -15.37 7.09
N ILE A 213 22.94 -15.94 6.00
CA ILE A 213 22.29 -15.17 4.93
C ILE A 213 21.05 -14.45 5.46
N SER A 214 20.19 -15.13 6.22
CA SER A 214 19.01 -14.51 6.84
C SER A 214 19.39 -13.37 7.80
N SER A 215 20.49 -13.52 8.55
CA SER A 215 21.00 -12.46 9.43
C SER A 215 21.46 -11.22 8.65
N ILE A 216 22.17 -11.42 7.55
CA ILE A 216 22.61 -10.31 6.68
C ILE A 216 21.40 -9.61 6.05
N ILE A 217 20.43 -10.36 5.53
CA ILE A 217 19.18 -9.81 4.98
C ILE A 217 18.45 -8.99 6.07
N ALA A 218 18.35 -9.51 7.29
CA ALA A 218 17.73 -8.80 8.39
C ALA A 218 18.43 -7.46 8.71
N ILE A 219 19.76 -7.43 8.70
CA ILE A 219 20.54 -6.19 8.88
C ILE A 219 20.23 -5.20 7.75
N ILE A 220 20.24 -5.64 6.49
CA ILE A 220 19.97 -4.79 5.32
C ILE A 220 18.54 -4.21 5.41
N VAL A 221 17.54 -5.04 5.68
CA VAL A 221 16.14 -4.61 5.83
C VAL A 221 15.99 -3.63 6.97
N GLN A 222 16.65 -3.87 8.11
CA GLN A 222 16.61 -2.99 9.26
C GLN A 222 17.24 -1.62 8.96
N VAL A 223 18.35 -1.59 8.24
CA VAL A 223 18.98 -0.35 7.78
C VAL A 223 18.11 0.38 6.77
N GLY A 224 17.56 -0.33 5.78
CA GLY A 224 16.62 0.23 4.81
C GLY A 224 15.40 0.85 5.48
N ARG A 225 14.82 0.16 6.48
CA ARG A 225 13.71 0.68 7.29
C ARG A 225 14.08 1.98 8.01
N MET A 226 15.29 2.10 8.56
CA MET A 226 15.72 3.34 9.22
C MET A 226 15.74 4.54 8.25
N PHE A 227 16.25 4.34 7.03
CA PHE A 227 16.26 5.38 6.00
C PHE A 227 14.85 5.72 5.53
N ALA A 228 14.02 4.72 5.25
CA ALA A 228 12.63 4.93 4.82
C ALA A 228 11.83 5.73 5.85
N VAL A 229 11.94 5.41 7.14
CA VAL A 229 11.26 6.15 8.21
C VAL A 229 11.74 7.60 8.28
N LYS A 230 13.06 7.85 8.20
CA LYS A 230 13.59 9.22 8.21
C LYS A 230 13.06 10.05 7.04
N SER A 231 13.06 9.48 5.84
CA SER A 231 12.54 10.15 4.64
C SER A 231 11.03 10.42 4.74
N ALA A 232 10.25 9.44 5.20
CA ALA A 232 8.81 9.59 5.37
C ALA A 232 8.45 10.67 6.42
N VAL A 233 9.15 10.70 7.55
CA VAL A 233 8.95 11.72 8.58
C VAL A 233 9.37 13.11 8.06
N ALA A 234 10.48 13.21 7.33
CA ALA A 234 10.91 14.48 6.75
C ALA A 234 9.88 15.04 5.74
N LEU A 235 9.30 14.18 4.91
CA LEU A 235 8.24 14.55 3.98
C LEU A 235 6.98 15.04 4.72
N TYR A 236 6.55 14.32 5.76
CA TYR A 236 5.40 14.73 6.58
C TYR A 236 5.62 16.07 7.28
N LEU A 237 6.85 16.38 7.71
CA LEU A 237 7.17 17.65 8.37
C LEU A 237 7.23 18.84 7.40
N GLN A 238 7.47 18.60 6.10
CA GLN A 238 7.50 19.66 5.09
C GLN A 238 6.11 20.12 4.67
N ASP A 239 5.14 19.19 4.61
CA ASP A 239 3.76 19.48 4.29
C ASP A 239 2.82 18.71 5.23
N PRO A 240 2.64 19.18 6.48
CA PRO A 240 1.65 18.61 7.37
C PRO A 240 0.25 18.99 6.85
N GLU A 241 -0.48 18.00 6.31
CA GLU A 241 -1.87 18.15 5.81
C GLU A 241 -2.81 18.93 6.75
#